data_AF-A0A7J4FJT9-F1
#
_entry.id   AF-A0A7J4FJT9-F1
#
_cell.length_a   1.000
_cell.length_b   1.000
_cell.length_c   1.000
_cell.angle_alpha   90.00
_cell.angle_beta   90.00
_cell.angle_gamma   90.00
#
_symmetry.space_group_name_H-M   'P 1'
#
loop_
_entity.id
_entity.type
_entity.pdbx_description
1 polymer ?
#
loop_
_entity_poly.entity_id
_entity_poly.type
_entity_poly.pdbx_seq_one_letter_code
_entity_poly.pdbx_strand_id
1 'polypeptide(L)' 'PIPIWAALIFGSNLGGAATPLSGVVTVMALGALKREGFKISLGEFAKAGLLTTFTQLLFANLYILIRFGV' A
#
# COMPACT_ATOMS: atom_id res chain seq x y z
N PRO A 1 6.49 -24.54 0.96
CA PRO A 1 7.43 -23.52 1.52
C PRO A 1 7.50 -22.22 0.71
N ILE A 2 7.73 -22.31 -0.61
CA ILE A 2 7.89 -21.15 -1.51
C ILE A 2 6.63 -20.25 -1.60
N PRO A 3 5.38 -20.77 -1.63
CA PRO A 3 4.18 -19.92 -1.74
C PRO A 3 3.97 -19.03 -0.51
N ILE A 4 4.28 -19.57 0.68
CA ILE A 4 4.18 -18.84 1.96
C ILE A 4 5.23 -17.74 2.04
N TRP A 5 6.45 -17.99 1.57
CA TRP A 5 7.49 -16.98 1.47
C TRP A 5 7.15 -15.88 0.47
N ALA A 6 6.60 -16.24 -0.69
CA ALA A 6 6.11 -15.26 -1.66
C ALA A 6 4.99 -14.41 -1.06
N ALA A 7 4.02 -15.02 -0.37
CA ALA A 7 2.95 -14.32 0.33
C ALA A 7 3.48 -13.37 1.41
N LEU A 8 4.49 -13.78 2.19
CA LEU A 8 5.13 -12.92 3.19
C LEU A 8 5.83 -11.72 2.54
N ILE A 9 6.62 -11.94 1.49
CA ILE A 9 7.34 -10.86 0.79
C ILE A 9 6.35 -9.89 0.14
N PHE A 10 5.34 -10.38 -0.58
CA PHE A 10 4.33 -9.52 -1.19
C PHE A 10 3.50 -8.77 -0.15
N GLY A 11 3.10 -9.45 0.93
CA GLY A 11 2.35 -8.83 2.04
C GLY A 11 3.15 -7.73 2.75
N SER A 12 4.42 -7.97 3.07
CA SER A 12 5.26 -6.99 3.75
C SER A 12 5.61 -5.77 2.87
N ASN A 13 5.86 -5.98 1.57
CA ASN A 13 6.24 -4.88 0.67
C ASN A 13 5.03 -4.07 0.17
N LEU A 14 3.89 -4.72 -0.11
CA LEU A 14 2.70 -4.02 -0.63
C LEU A 14 1.78 -3.54 0.50
N GLY A 15 1.75 -4.24 1.64
CA GLY A 15 0.89 -3.92 2.78
C GLY A 15 1.30 -2.68 3.54
N GLY A 16 2.58 -2.29 3.48
CA GLY A 16 3.09 -1.08 4.13
C GLY A 16 2.37 0.19 3.64
N ALA A 17 2.06 0.27 2.34
CA ALA A 17 1.52 1.48 1.71
C ALA A 17 0.11 1.92 2.17
N ALA A 18 -0.56 1.14 3.01
CA ALA A 18 -1.92 1.43 3.49
C ALA A 18 -2.01 2.65 4.40
N THR A 19 -0.89 3.09 4.99
CA THR A 19 -0.87 4.24 5.90
C THR A 19 -0.04 5.40 5.34
N PRO A 20 -0.45 6.67 5.53
CA PRO A 20 0.30 7.84 5.08
C PRO A 20 1.67 7.97 5.78
N LEU A 21 1.84 7.26 6.89
CA LEU A 21 3.08 7.15 7.67
C LEU A 21 4.06 6.11 7.12
N SER A 22 3.65 5.31 6.13
CA SER A 22 4.46 4.23 5.57
C SER A 22 5.76 4.69 4.92
N GLY A 23 5.86 5.96 4.50
CA GLY A 23 7.01 6.46 3.78
C GLY A 23 7.22 7.94 3.94
N VAL A 24 8.49 8.34 4.08
CA VAL A 24 8.94 9.74 4.13
C VAL A 24 8.42 10.51 2.91
N VAL A 25 8.32 9.83 1.77
CA VAL A 25 7.78 10.37 0.50
C VAL A 25 6.33 10.83 0.64
N THR A 26 5.49 10.07 1.33
CA THR A 26 4.07 10.38 1.51
C THR A 26 3.87 11.59 2.41
N VAL A 27 4.63 11.68 3.49
CA VAL A 27 4.65 12.85 4.38
C VAL A 27 5.16 14.09 3.64
N MET A 28 6.18 13.92 2.79
CA MET A 28 6.72 15.01 1.97
C MET A 28 5.70 15.49 0.92
N ALA A 29 4.97 14.57 0.28
CA ALA A 29 3.90 14.90 -0.67
C ALA A 29 2.76 15.66 0.00
N LEU A 30 2.30 15.20 1.17
CA LEU A 30 1.31 15.90 1.99
C LEU A 30 1.80 17.28 2.44
N GLY A 31 3.08 17.39 2.82
CA GLY A 31 3.71 18.66 3.15
C GLY A 31 3.74 19.63 1.97
N ALA A 32 4.05 19.14 0.76
CA ALA A 32 4.01 19.93 -0.47
C ALA A 32 2.58 20.40 -0.81
N LEU A 33 1.60 19.48 -0.77
CA LEU A 33 0.18 19.81 -0.97
C LEU A 33 -0.33 20.86 0.02
N LYS A 34 0.09 20.77 1.29
CA LYS A 34 -0.24 21.77 2.31
C LYS A 34 0.37 23.14 2.01
N ARG A 35 1.56 23.21 1.39
CA ARG A 35 2.19 24.47 0.95
C ARG A 35 1.48 25.09 -0.25
N GLU A 36 0.92 24.28 -1.14
CA GLU A 36 0.09 24.70 -2.28
C GLU A 36 -1.35 25.11 -1.87
N GLY A 37 -1.70 25.04 -0.58
CA GLY A 37 -3.01 25.44 -0.06
C GLY A 37 -4.08 24.33 -0.07
N PHE A 38 -3.74 23.12 -0.52
CA PHE A 38 -4.63 21.96 -0.43
C PHE A 38 -4.60 21.38 0.99
N LYS A 39 -5.70 21.54 1.72
CA LYS A 39 -5.88 20.94 3.05
C LYS A 39 -6.41 19.51 2.92
N ILE A 40 -5.55 18.58 2.51
CA ILE A 40 -5.87 17.14 2.54
C ILE A 40 -5.64 16.63 3.97
N SER A 41 -6.63 15.97 4.56
CA SER A 41 -6.47 15.34 5.87
C SER A 41 -5.65 14.04 5.74
N LEU A 42 -4.88 13.72 6.79
CA LEU A 42 -4.16 12.44 6.87
C LEU A 42 -5.11 11.24 6.75
N GLY A 43 -6.34 11.37 7.24
CA GLY A 43 -7.36 10.32 7.16
C GLY A 43 -7.90 10.10 5.74
N GLU A 44 -8.10 11.15 4.95
CA GLU A 44 -8.51 11.01 3.54
C GLU A 44 -7.41 10.37 2.70
N PHE A 45 -6.16 10.77 2.93
CA PHE A 45 -5.02 10.14 2.28
C PHE A 45 -4.88 8.67 2.69
N ALA A 46 -5.09 8.36 3.97
CA ALA A 46 -5.09 7.00 4.47
C ALA A 46 -6.19 6.16 3.80
N LYS A 47 -7.39 6.71 3.62
CA LYS A 47 -8.50 5.99 2.98
C LYS A 47 -8.19 5.64 1.53
N ALA A 48 -7.58 6.56 0.79
CA ALA A 48 -7.11 6.31 -0.57
C ALA A 48 -5.97 5.26 -0.59
N GLY A 49 -4.97 5.41 0.29
CA GLY A 49 -3.85 4.47 0.42
C GLY A 49 -4.30 3.06 0.77
N LEU A 50 -5.24 2.93 1.71
CA LEU A 50 -5.80 1.65 2.15
C LEU A 50 -6.57 0.97 1.01
N LEU A 51 -7.34 1.73 0.21
CA LEU A 51 -8.00 1.20 -0.97
C LEU A 51 -6.99 0.67 -2.00
N THR A 52 -5.95 1.45 -2.32
CA THR A 52 -4.92 1.03 -3.28
C THR A 52 -4.13 -0.19 -2.81
N THR A 53 -3.75 -0.21 -1.53
CA THR A 53 -3.04 -1.34 -0.93
C THR A 53 -3.89 -2.60 -0.91
N PHE A 54 -5.19 -2.47 -0.62
CA PHE A 54 -6.10 -3.61 -0.66
C PHE A 54 -6.21 -4.19 -2.08
N THR A 55 -6.37 -3.32 -3.10
CA THR A 55 -6.38 -3.75 -4.50
C THR A 55 -5.07 -4.42 -4.90
N GLN A 56 -3.91 -3.87 -4.52
CA GLN A 56 -2.60 -4.46 -4.81
C GLN A 56 -2.40 -5.82 -4.12
N LEU A 57 -2.80 -5.96 -2.85
CA LEU A 57 -2.76 -7.24 -2.15
C LEU A 57 -3.69 -8.27 -2.78
N LEU A 58 -4.85 -7.86 -3.28
CA LEU A 58 -5.77 -8.75 -3.98
C LEU A 58 -5.11 -9.32 -5.24
N PHE A 59 -4.49 -8.47 -6.06
CA PHE A 59 -3.74 -8.89 -7.24
C PHE A 59 -2.53 -9.76 -6.90
N ALA A 60 -1.78 -9.44 -5.84
CA ALA A 60 -0.66 -10.25 -5.39
C ALA A 60 -1.10 -11.64 -4.92
N ASN A 61 -2.21 -11.73 -4.18
CA ASN A 61 -2.79 -13.02 -3.79
C ASN A 61 -3.25 -13.83 -5.01
N LEU A 62 -3.95 -13.21 -5.96
CA LEU A 62 -4.34 -13.87 -7.22
C LEU A 62 -3.12 -14.38 -8.00
N TYR A 63 -2.05 -13.58 -8.07
CA TYR A 63 -0.80 -13.99 -8.71
C TYR A 63 -0.19 -15.22 -8.04
N ILE A 64 -0.11 -15.24 -6.70
CA ILE A 64 0.42 -16.38 -5.95
C ILE A 64 -0.45 -17.62 -6.18
N LEU A 65 -1.78 -17.47 -6.15
CA LEU A 65 -2.74 -18.55 -6.39
C LEU A 65 -2.55 -19.20 -7.77
N ILE A 66 -2.50 -18.38 -8.83
CA ILE A 66 -2.33 -18.85 -10.21
C ILE A 66 -0.92 -19.41 -10.43
N ARG A 67 0.12 -18.75 -9.90
CA ARG A 67 1.51 -19.13 -10.15
C ARG A 67 1.92 -20.40 -9.42
N PHE A 68 1.47 -20.57 -8.19
CA PHE A 68 1.84 -21.71 -7.33
C PHE A 68 0.77 -22.80 -7.28
N GLY A 69 -0.40 -22.59 -7.88
CA GLY A 69 -1.47 -23.60 -7.95
C GLY A 69 -2.01 -24.01 -6.57
N VAL A 70 -2.00 -23.07 -5.62
CA VAL A 70 -2.53 -23.26 -4.26
C VAL A 70 -4.02 -23.03 -4.24
#